data_AF-A0A1M6AH66-F1
#
_entry.id   AF-A0A1M6AH66-F1
#
_cell.length_a   1.000
_cell.length_b   1.000
_cell.length_c   1.000
_cell.angle_alpha   90.00
_cell.angle_beta   90.00
_cell.angle_gamma   90.00
#
_symmetry.space_group_name_H-M   'P 1'
#
loop_
_entity.id
_entity.type
_entity.pdbx_description
1 polymer ?
#
loop_
_entity_poly.entity_id
_entity_poly.type
_entity_poly.pdbx_seq_one_letter_code
_entity_poly.pdbx_strand_id
1 'polypeptide(L)'
;MLFKTFKVGDKELKLRLRGRDCVALESSIGESPLNKLIECQSGKVPSVTFMISVLHASLQALEHGYNTDKTYDLYDEYIENGGTVTDLLEELIDVFEVSGFFKKDALKEGDKNKEELKAI
;
A
#
# COMPACT_ATOMS: atom_id res chain seq x y z
N MET A 1 -15.32 -7.90 8.88
CA MET A 1 -14.23 -6.89 8.94
C MET A 1 -13.59 -6.83 7.57
N LEU A 2 -13.29 -5.64 7.04
CA LEU A 2 -12.62 -5.48 5.74
C LEU A 2 -11.10 -5.55 5.94
N PHE A 3 -10.41 -6.51 5.35
CA PHE A 3 -8.95 -6.62 5.39
C PHE A 3 -8.49 -7.30 4.09
N LYS A 4 -7.24 -7.08 3.70
CA LYS A 4 -6.62 -7.75 2.58
C LYS A 4 -5.78 -8.90 3.12
N THR A 5 -5.93 -10.09 2.55
CA THR A 5 -5.08 -11.23 2.87
C THR A 5 -3.83 -11.17 2.03
N PHE A 6 -2.66 -11.14 2.68
CA PHE A 6 -1.35 -11.12 2.04
C PHE A 6 -0.62 -12.43 2.35
N LYS A 7 -0.20 -13.13 1.30
CA LYS A 7 0.45 -14.45 1.43
C LYS A 7 1.92 -14.35 1.11
N VAL A 8 2.75 -14.89 1.99
CA VAL A 8 4.21 -14.96 1.82
C VAL A 8 4.66 -16.36 2.17
N GLY A 9 5.00 -17.17 1.15
CA GLY A 9 5.25 -18.60 1.32
C GLY A 9 4.07 -19.29 2.00
N ASP A 10 4.31 -19.91 3.17
CA ASP A 10 3.29 -20.57 4.00
C ASP A 10 2.55 -19.63 4.97
N LYS A 11 2.93 -18.35 5.05
CA LYS A 11 2.31 -17.37 5.96
C LYS A 11 1.13 -16.70 5.29
N GLU A 12 0.01 -16.64 6.00
CA GLU A 12 -1.19 -15.91 5.58
C GLU A 12 -1.45 -14.77 6.59
N LEU A 13 -1.18 -13.53 6.16
CA LEU A 13 -1.23 -12.33 7.00
C LEU A 13 -2.44 -11.48 6.62
N LYS A 14 -2.97 -10.71 7.58
CA LYS A 14 -4.10 -9.81 7.35
C LYS A 14 -3.64 -8.37 7.44
N LEU A 15 -3.73 -7.66 6.31
CA LEU A 15 -3.33 -6.28 6.17
C LEU A 15 -4.53 -5.35 6.24
N ARG A 16 -4.43 -4.32 7.09
CA ARG A 16 -5.40 -3.22 7.16
C ARG A 16 -4.75 -1.99 7.79
N LEU A 17 -4.99 -0.82 7.24
CA LEU A 17 -4.63 0.45 7.88
C LEU A 17 -5.78 0.95 8.75
N ARG A 18 -5.49 1.32 10.00
CA ARG A 18 -6.40 2.10 10.86
C ARG A 18 -5.93 3.54 10.88
N GLY A 19 -6.81 4.48 11.24
CA GLY A 19 -6.45 5.91 11.28
C GLY A 19 -5.18 6.21 12.09
N ARG A 20 -4.94 5.50 13.20
CA ARG A 20 -3.69 5.65 13.98
C ARG A 20 -2.44 5.21 13.22
N ASP A 21 -2.54 4.15 12.42
CA ASP A 21 -1.43 3.59 11.65
C ASP A 21 -1.12 4.50 10.47
N CYS A 22 -2.16 5.13 9.89
CA CYS A 22 -2.02 6.18 8.87
C CYS A 22 -1.28 7.39 9.42
N VAL A 23 -1.67 7.91 10.58
CA VAL A 23 -1.01 9.07 11.21
C VAL A 23 0.46 8.76 11.54
N ALA A 24 0.74 7.55 12.01
CA ALA A 24 2.10 7.09 12.26
C ALA A 24 2.91 7.02 10.96
N LEU A 25 2.31 6.46 9.90
CA LEU A 25 2.92 6.37 8.58
C LEU A 25 3.22 7.76 8.01
N GLU A 26 2.25 8.69 8.04
CA GLU A 26 2.40 10.09 7.62
C GLU A 26 3.56 10.79 8.34
N SER A 27 3.68 10.56 9.66
CA SER A 27 4.79 11.10 10.43
C SER A 27 6.15 10.54 10.00
N SER A 28 6.20 9.29 9.52
CA SER A 28 7.45 8.68 9.02
C SER A 28 7.82 9.12 7.60
N ILE A 29 6.83 9.30 6.71
CA ILE A 29 7.08 9.66 5.30
C ILE A 29 7.04 11.17 5.03
N GLY A 30 6.49 11.96 5.95
CA GLY A 30 6.41 13.42 5.87
C GLY A 30 5.31 13.97 4.96
N GLU A 31 4.45 13.10 4.41
CA GLU A 31 3.32 13.46 3.55
C GLU A 31 2.20 12.41 3.68
N SER A 32 1.02 12.68 3.11
CA SER A 32 -0.06 11.69 3.05
C SER A 32 0.30 10.51 2.14
N PRO A 33 0.09 9.25 2.59
CA PRO A 33 0.36 8.08 1.77
C PRO A 33 -0.50 8.02 0.49
N LEU A 34 -1.64 8.71 0.48
CA LEU A 34 -2.46 8.90 -0.72
C LEU A 34 -1.74 9.68 -1.82
N ASN A 35 -1.01 10.75 -1.49
CA ASN A 35 -0.29 11.55 -2.48
C ASN A 35 0.77 10.71 -3.19
N LYS A 36 1.56 9.96 -2.41
CA LYS A 36 2.52 8.98 -2.92
C LYS A 36 1.86 7.98 -3.86
N LEU A 37 0.67 7.49 -3.52
CA LEU A 37 -0.06 6.54 -4.36
C LEU A 37 -0.54 7.15 -5.68
N ILE A 38 -0.99 8.41 -5.66
CA ILE A 38 -1.40 9.15 -6.86
C ILE A 38 -0.20 9.43 -7.77
N GLU A 39 0.97 9.74 -7.20
CA GLU A 39 2.21 9.84 -7.97
C GLU A 39 2.54 8.50 -8.65
N CYS A 40 2.22 7.37 -8.03
CA CYS A 40 2.47 6.05 -8.62
C CYS A 40 1.65 5.80 -9.88
N GLN A 41 0.39 6.24 -9.89
CA GLN A 41 -0.47 6.17 -11.07
C GLN A 41 0.03 7.05 -12.22
N SER A 42 0.89 8.03 -11.95
CA SER A 42 1.53 8.84 -13.00
C SER A 42 2.77 8.18 -13.62
N GLY A 43 2.97 6.88 -13.38
CA GLY A 43 4.06 6.08 -13.95
C GLY A 43 5.36 6.10 -13.13
N LYS A 44 5.34 6.67 -11.91
CA LYS A 44 6.50 6.62 -11.00
C LYS A 44 6.39 5.39 -10.09
N VAL A 45 7.38 4.51 -10.06
CA VAL A 45 7.38 3.43 -9.05
C VAL A 45 7.72 4.03 -7.68
N PRO A 46 6.96 3.74 -6.62
CA PRO A 46 7.28 4.23 -5.28
C PRO A 46 8.59 3.61 -4.77
N SER A 47 9.24 4.27 -3.83
CA SER A 47 10.44 3.70 -3.20
C SER A 47 10.09 2.47 -2.37
N VAL A 48 11.00 1.49 -2.34
CA VAL A 48 10.87 0.28 -1.50
C VAL A 48 10.65 0.66 -0.03
N THR A 49 11.33 1.72 0.44
CA THR A 49 11.10 2.28 1.78
C THR A 49 9.63 2.64 2.04
N PHE A 50 8.95 3.28 1.08
CA PHE A 50 7.54 3.61 1.20
C PHE A 50 6.69 2.34 1.27
N MET A 51 6.92 1.39 0.35
CA MET A 51 6.15 0.14 0.31
C MET A 51 6.28 -0.67 1.61
N ILE A 52 7.50 -0.82 2.13
CA ILE A 52 7.74 -1.53 3.39
C ILE A 52 7.13 -0.77 4.57
N SER A 53 7.16 0.57 4.57
CA SER A 53 6.52 1.37 5.62
C SER A 53 5.00 1.19 5.63
N VAL A 54 4.36 1.17 4.45
CA VAL A 54 2.92 0.89 4.33
C VAL A 54 2.62 -0.54 4.77
N LEU A 55 3.42 -1.51 4.35
CA LEU A 55 3.28 -2.91 4.74
C LEU A 55 3.35 -3.04 6.28
N HIS A 56 4.38 -2.48 6.90
CA HIS A 56 4.55 -2.47 8.35
C HIS A 56 3.34 -1.85 9.06
N ALA A 57 2.89 -0.66 8.61
CA ALA A 57 1.74 0.03 9.18
C ALA A 57 0.44 -0.78 9.03
N SER A 58 0.27 -1.48 7.89
CA SER A 58 -0.89 -2.32 7.63
C SER A 58 -0.92 -3.62 8.44
N LEU A 59 0.25 -4.11 8.86
CA LEU A 59 0.39 -5.25 9.75
C LEU A 59 -0.02 -4.89 11.19
N GLN A 60 0.24 -3.67 11.65
CA GLN A 60 -0.01 -3.26 13.05
C GLN A 60 -1.47 -3.41 13.49
N ALA A 61 -2.42 -3.39 12.56
CA ALA A 61 -3.82 -3.54 12.88
C ALA A 61 -4.19 -4.94 13.39
N LEU A 62 -3.60 -6.00 12.81
CA LEU A 62 -4.04 -7.39 13.04
C LEU A 62 -2.88 -8.33 13.42
N GLU A 63 -1.65 -7.95 13.05
CA GLU A 63 -0.42 -8.71 13.22
C GLU A 63 0.57 -7.97 14.14
N HIS A 64 0.23 -7.86 15.42
CA HIS A 64 0.98 -7.11 16.43
C HIS A 64 2.43 -7.60 16.70
N GLY A 65 2.85 -8.72 16.08
CA GLY A 65 4.17 -9.31 16.25
C GLY A 65 5.26 -8.77 15.30
N TYR A 66 4.88 -7.94 14.32
CA TYR A 66 5.78 -7.41 13.30
C TYR A 66 6.33 -6.04 13.70
N ASN A 67 7.65 -5.97 13.83
CA ASN A 67 8.40 -4.73 13.95
C ASN A 67 9.04 -4.39 12.59
N THR A 68 9.79 -3.29 12.53
CA THR A 68 10.44 -2.85 11.29
C THR A 68 11.36 -3.92 10.70
N ASP A 69 12.27 -4.50 11.50
CA ASP A 69 13.20 -5.56 11.05
C ASP A 69 12.46 -6.77 10.48
N LYS A 70 11.46 -7.30 11.19
CA LYS A 70 10.65 -8.43 10.68
C LYS A 70 9.85 -8.08 9.42
N THR A 71 9.58 -6.80 9.18
CA THR A 71 8.92 -6.38 7.94
C THR A 71 9.91 -6.36 6.79
N TYR A 72 11.18 -6.00 7.02
CA TYR A 72 12.24 -6.20 6.03
C TYR A 72 12.40 -7.69 5.70
N ASP A 73 12.50 -8.55 6.71
CA ASP A 73 12.58 -10.01 6.51
C ASP A 73 11.36 -10.54 5.74
N LEU A 74 10.15 -10.04 6.04
CA LEU A 74 8.93 -10.44 5.34
C LEU A 74 8.94 -9.99 3.88
N TYR A 75 9.46 -8.79 3.60
CA TYR A 75 9.61 -8.28 2.24
C TYR A 75 10.61 -9.14 1.45
N ASP A 76 11.77 -9.44 2.03
CA ASP A 76 12.78 -10.29 1.39
C ASP A 76 12.22 -11.70 1.13
N GLU A 77 11.53 -12.30 2.11
CA GLU A 77 10.87 -13.61 1.97
C GLU A 77 9.82 -13.59 0.85
N TYR A 78 9.06 -12.49 0.71
CA TYR A 78 8.09 -12.32 -0.37
C TYR A 78 8.75 -12.28 -1.75
N ILE A 79 9.88 -11.59 -1.90
CA ILE A 79 10.66 -11.57 -3.15
C ILE A 79 11.26 -12.95 -3.43
N GLU A 80 11.81 -13.64 -2.41
CA GLU A 80 12.36 -15.00 -2.55
C GLU A 80 11.31 -16.03 -2.98
N ASN A 81 10.04 -15.84 -2.58
CA ASN A 81 8.91 -16.66 -3.00
C ASN A 81 8.36 -16.30 -4.40
N GLY A 82 9.05 -15.44 -5.15
CA GLY A 82 8.68 -15.05 -6.51
C GLY A 82 7.75 -13.83 -6.60
N GLY A 83 7.48 -13.17 -5.47
CA GLY A 83 6.82 -11.88 -5.45
C GLY A 83 7.64 -10.80 -6.15
N THR A 84 6.98 -9.76 -6.65
CA THR A 84 7.65 -8.63 -7.29
C THR A 84 7.27 -7.33 -6.63
N VAL A 85 8.13 -6.32 -6.78
CA VAL A 85 7.85 -4.97 -6.26
C VAL A 85 6.53 -4.40 -6.81
N THR A 86 6.20 -4.72 -8.06
CA THR A 86 4.94 -4.31 -8.70
C THR A 86 3.74 -5.04 -8.11
N ASP A 87 3.83 -6.35 -7.88
CA ASP A 87 2.75 -7.13 -7.26
C ASP A 87 2.51 -6.67 -5.81
N LEU A 88 3.58 -6.39 -5.06
CA LEU A 88 3.47 -5.79 -3.73
C LEU A 88 2.75 -4.43 -3.79
N LEU A 89 3.06 -3.59 -4.77
CA LEU A 89 2.36 -2.32 -4.95
C LEU A 89 0.86 -2.53 -5.18
N GLU A 90 0.47 -3.49 -6.00
CA GLU A 90 -0.94 -3.83 -6.23
C GLU A 90 -1.64 -4.29 -4.95
N GLU A 91 -0.97 -5.15 -4.16
CA GLU A 91 -1.47 -5.59 -2.85
C GLU A 91 -1.65 -4.42 -1.87
N LEU A 92 -0.73 -3.45 -1.86
CA LEU A 92 -0.83 -2.25 -1.02
C LEU A 92 -1.95 -1.32 -1.48
N ILE A 93 -2.18 -1.16 -2.79
CA ILE A 93 -3.33 -0.41 -3.35
C ILE A 93 -4.64 -1.02 -2.83
N ASP A 94 -4.76 -2.35 -2.84
CA ASP A 94 -5.89 -3.05 -2.26
C ASP A 94 -6.05 -2.77 -0.75
N VAL A 95 -4.94 -2.74 0.00
CA VAL A 95 -4.95 -2.37 1.43
C VAL A 95 -5.52 -0.98 1.65
N PHE A 96 -5.11 0.01 0.85
CA PHE A 96 -5.65 1.36 0.93
C PHE A 96 -7.16 1.40 0.65
N GLU A 97 -7.63 0.64 -0.35
CA GLU A 97 -9.05 0.53 -0.69
C GLU A 97 -9.87 -0.07 0.46
N VAL A 98 -9.48 -1.25 0.97
CA VAL A 98 -10.22 -1.91 2.08
C VAL A 98 -10.15 -1.12 3.39
N SER A 99 -9.15 -0.24 3.51
CA SER A 99 -8.97 0.68 4.64
C SER A 99 -9.76 1.98 4.49
N GLY A 100 -10.37 2.23 3.31
CA GLY A 100 -11.29 3.34 3.08
C GLY A 100 -10.62 4.62 2.58
N PHE A 101 -9.39 4.57 2.07
CA PHE A 101 -8.70 5.74 1.53
C PHE A 101 -9.29 6.24 0.20
N PHE A 102 -9.73 5.31 -0.64
CA PHE A 102 -10.43 5.59 -1.90
C PHE A 102 -11.31 4.39 -2.26
N LYS A 103 -12.19 4.57 -3.24
CA LYS A 103 -12.89 3.47 -3.93
C LYS A 103 -12.25 3.31 -5.30
N LYS A 104 -12.02 2.09 -5.78
CA LYS A 104 -11.44 1.87 -7.13
C LYS A 104 -12.19 2.61 -8.25
N ASP A 105 -13.50 2.81 -8.12
CA ASP A 105 -14.29 3.61 -9.08
C ASP A 105 -13.85 5.09 -9.16
N ALA A 106 -13.39 5.68 -8.06
CA ALA A 106 -12.91 7.07 -8.02
C ALA A 106 -11.60 7.27 -8.80
N LEU A 107 -10.80 6.21 -8.98
CA LEU A 107 -9.58 6.25 -9.79
C LEU A 107 -9.87 6.16 -11.29
N LYS A 108 -10.98 5.52 -11.70
CA LYS A 108 -11.39 5.43 -13.11
C LYS A 108 -11.97 6.73 -13.67
N GLU A 109 -12.56 7.58 -12.83
CA GLU A 109 -13.05 8.90 -13.26
C GLU A 109 -11.93 9.95 -13.40
N GLY A 110 -10.80 9.77 -12.71
CA GLY A 110 -9.64 10.66 -12.83
C GLY A 110 -8.91 10.58 -14.18
N ASP A 111 -9.08 9.49 -14.92
CA ASP A 111 -8.53 9.30 -16.27
C ASP A 111 -9.40 10.01 -17.33
N LYS A 112 -10.74 9.94 -17.18
CA LYS A 112 -11.68 10.64 -18.09
C LYS A 112 -11.57 12.16 -18.04
N ASN A 113 -11.30 12.73 -16.86
CA ASN A 113 -11.19 14.19 -16.70
C ASN A 113 -9.87 14.79 -17.24
N LYS A 114 -8.85 13.97 -17.54
CA LYS A 114 -7.60 14.45 -18.17
C LYS A 114 -7.68 14.52 -19.70
N GLU A 115 -8.58 13.76 -20.33
CA GLU A 115 -8.79 13.83 -21.78
C GLU A 115 -9.60 15.07 -22.20
N GLU A 116 -10.56 15.55 -21.38
CA GLU A 116 -11.33 16.76 -21.70
C GLU A 116 -10.52 18.06 -21.56
N LEU A 117 -9.47 18.10 -20.74
CA LEU A 117 -8.64 19.30 -20.56
C LEU A 117 -7.58 19.51 -21.66
N LYS A 118 -7.34 18.51 -22.53
CA LYS A 118 -6.44 18.61 -23.69
C LYS A 118 -7.14 19.02 -24.98
N ALA A 119 -8.46 19.17 -24.96
CA ALA A 119 -9.28 19.49 -26.13
C ALA A 119 -9.79 20.94 -26.19
N ILE A 120 -9.24 21.84 -25.35
CA ILE A 120 -9.57 23.27 -25.32
C ILE A 120 -8.35 24.11 -25.70
#